data_AF-A0A849R9Q1-F1
#
_entry.id   AF-A0A849R9Q1-F1
#
_cell.length_a   1.000
_cell.length_b   1.000
_cell.length_c   1.000
_cell.angle_alpha   90.00
_cell.angle_beta   90.00
_cell.angle_gamma   90.00
#
_symmetry.space_group_name_H-M   'P 1'
#
loop_
_entity.id
_entity.type
_entity.pdbx_description
1 polymer ?
#
loop_
_entity_poly.entity_id
_entity_poly.type
_entity_poly.pdbx_seq_one_letter_code
_entity_poly.pdbx_strand_id
1 'polypeptide(L)'
;MIIRFSLLLVCGAIVSFLLAIVLDQLSITNLAVQATELGAITLLCAFSLIALSGLMLVGKLSITAFCEYFSGRQRMERQLLFYTGRRNRLNQIFQFKKARLLYVNQQKRKHLLTKDDQKSAKP
;
A
#
# COMPACT_ATOMS: atom_id res chain seq x y z
N MET A 1 -15.18 -16.88 9.80
CA MET A 1 -16.54 -17.48 9.88
C MET A 1 -17.63 -16.52 9.38
N ILE A 2 -17.62 -15.23 9.73
CA ILE A 2 -18.64 -14.25 9.31
C ILE A 2 -18.83 -14.17 7.78
N ILE A 3 -17.74 -14.21 7.00
CA ILE A 3 -17.80 -14.22 5.53
C ILE A 3 -18.55 -15.45 4.99
N ARG A 4 -18.37 -16.63 5.61
CA ARG A 4 -19.09 -17.86 5.20
C ARG A 4 -20.58 -17.75 5.48
N PHE A 5 -20.96 -17.20 6.64
CA PHE A 5 -22.37 -16.96 6.97
C PHE A 5 -23.02 -15.94 6.04
N SER A 6 -22.33 -14.87 5.69
CA SER A 6 -22.87 -13.90 4.74
C SER A 6 -23.02 -14.50 3.34
N LEU A 7 -22.05 -15.28 2.86
CA LEU A 7 -22.17 -16.00 1.57
C LEU A 7 -23.34 -16.99 1.57
N LEU A 8 -23.55 -17.72 2.66
CA LEU A 8 -24.71 -18.61 2.81
C LEU A 8 -26.03 -17.84 2.79
N LEU A 9 -26.10 -16.67 3.42
CA LEU A 9 -27.26 -15.79 3.36
C LEU A 9 -27.52 -15.26 1.94
N VAL A 10 -26.47 -14.92 1.19
CA VAL A 10 -26.60 -14.52 -0.22
C VAL A 10 -27.13 -15.69 -1.07
N CYS A 11 -26.60 -16.90 -0.90
CA CYS A 11 -27.15 -18.08 -1.57
C CYS A 11 -28.63 -18.33 -1.19
N GLY A 12 -28.98 -18.19 0.09
CA GLY A 12 -30.36 -18.31 0.56
C GLY A 12 -31.29 -17.28 -0.08
N ALA A 13 -30.84 -16.03 -0.20
CA ALA A 13 -31.59 -14.98 -0.87
C ALA A 13 -31.81 -15.31 -2.36
N ILE A 14 -30.79 -15.79 -3.07
CA ILE A 14 -30.90 -16.21 -4.47
C ILE A 14 -31.95 -17.32 -4.63
N VAL A 15 -31.95 -18.32 -3.76
CA VAL A 15 -32.95 -19.40 -3.78
C VAL A 15 -34.35 -18.86 -3.53
N SER A 16 -34.52 -17.93 -2.58
CA SER A 16 -35.83 -17.32 -2.31
C SER A 16 -36.37 -16.48 -3.48
N PHE A 17 -35.50 -15.77 -4.20
CA PHE A 17 -35.88 -15.03 -5.41
C PHE A 17 -36.24 -15.97 -6.57
N LEU A 18 -35.49 -17.06 -6.77
CA LEU A 18 -35.84 -18.08 -7.76
C LEU A 18 -37.19 -18.72 -7.44
N LEU A 19 -37.44 -19.02 -6.17
CA LEU A 19 -38.72 -19.55 -5.71
C LEU A 19 -39.86 -18.56 -5.99
N ALA A 20 -39.65 -17.27 -5.68
CA ALA A 20 -40.65 -16.24 -5.96
C ALA A 20 -40.99 -16.14 -7.46
N ILE A 21 -40.00 -16.22 -8.35
CA ILE A 21 -40.21 -16.22 -9.81
C ILE A 21 -41.05 -17.43 -10.25
N VAL A 22 -40.75 -18.62 -9.70
CA VAL A 22 -41.51 -19.83 -10.01
C VAL A 22 -42.96 -19.73 -9.50
N LEU A 23 -43.18 -19.18 -8.31
CA LEU A 23 -44.51 -18.99 -7.75
C LEU A 23 -45.33 -17.94 -8.51
N ASP A 24 -44.67 -16.90 -9.00
CA ASP A 24 -45.29 -15.86 -9.84
C ASP A 24 -45.74 -16.45 -11.19
N GLN A 25 -44.90 -17.29 -11.81
CA GLN A 25 -45.28 -18.06 -13.01
C GLN A 25 -46.46 -19.02 -12.76
N LEU A 26 -46.62 -19.50 -11.53
CA LEU A 26 -47.74 -20.34 -11.12
C LEU A 26 -49.01 -19.55 -10.75
N SER A 27 -49.01 -18.22 -10.94
CA SER A 27 -50.13 -17.31 -10.61
C SER A 27 -50.52 -17.28 -9.13
N ILE A 28 -49.62 -17.70 -8.22
CA ILE A 28 -49.81 -17.62 -6.76
C ILE A 28 -49.14 -16.34 -6.25
N THR A 29 -49.74 -15.21 -6.57
CA THR A 29 -49.16 -13.87 -6.38
C THR A 29 -48.89 -13.52 -4.92
N ASN A 30 -49.76 -13.90 -3.97
CA ASN A 30 -49.56 -13.59 -2.55
C ASN A 30 -48.32 -14.26 -1.95
N LEU A 31 -48.05 -15.52 -2.29
CA LEU A 31 -46.85 -16.21 -1.81
C LEU A 31 -45.58 -15.76 -2.54
N ALA A 32 -45.67 -15.37 -3.81
CA ALA A 32 -44.56 -14.79 -4.54
C ALA A 32 -44.08 -13.47 -3.90
N VAL A 33 -45.01 -12.60 -3.50
CA VAL A 33 -44.68 -11.33 -2.80
C VAL A 33 -44.01 -11.58 -1.45
N GLN A 34 -44.50 -12.53 -0.65
CA GLN A 34 -43.86 -12.85 0.63
C GLN A 34 -42.44 -13.43 0.46
N ALA A 35 -42.23 -14.24 -0.59
CA ALA A 35 -40.92 -14.80 -0.90
C ALA A 35 -39.93 -13.73 -1.37
N THR A 36 -40.36 -12.72 -2.13
CA THR A 36 -39.48 -11.60 -2.51
C THR A 36 -39.13 -10.69 -1.33
N GLU A 37 -40.07 -10.42 -0.43
CA GLU A 37 -39.80 -9.65 0.80
C GLU A 37 -38.79 -10.36 1.71
N LEU A 38 -38.95 -11.67 1.91
CA LEU A 38 -37.98 -12.50 2.64
C LEU A 38 -36.61 -12.49 1.96
N GLY A 39 -36.56 -12.59 0.63
CA GLY A 39 -35.32 -12.48 -0.14
C GLY A 39 -34.64 -11.12 0.04
N ALA A 40 -35.40 -10.03 0.02
CA ALA A 40 -34.87 -8.68 0.22
C ALA A 40 -34.31 -8.48 1.64
N ILE A 41 -35.03 -8.93 2.68
CA ILE A 41 -34.60 -8.82 4.08
C ILE A 41 -33.32 -9.64 4.30
N THR A 42 -33.27 -10.87 3.81
CA THR A 42 -32.09 -11.74 3.95
C THR A 42 -30.87 -11.16 3.24
N LEU A 43 -31.05 -10.53 2.07
CA LEU A 43 -29.99 -9.86 1.33
C LEU A 43 -29.48 -8.59 2.04
N LEU A 44 -30.39 -7.80 2.63
CA LEU A 44 -30.05 -6.66 3.49
C LEU A 44 -29.25 -7.09 4.73
N CYS A 45 -29.65 -8.19 5.39
CA CYS A 45 -28.91 -8.76 6.52
C CYS A 45 -27.53 -9.27 6.10
N ALA A 46 -27.41 -9.90 4.93
CA ALA A 46 -26.12 -10.35 4.41
C ALA A 46 -25.18 -9.17 4.16
N PHE A 47 -25.71 -8.11 3.55
CA PHE A 47 -24.98 -6.89 3.25
C PHE A 47 -24.53 -6.17 4.53
N SER A 48 -25.42 -6.01 5.52
CA SER A 48 -25.08 -5.35 6.78
C SER A 48 -23.98 -6.11 7.54
N LEU A 49 -24.02 -7.45 7.56
CA LEU A 49 -22.97 -8.28 8.15
C LEU A 49 -21.61 -8.08 7.45
N ILE A 50 -21.59 -8.01 6.12
CA ILE A 50 -20.36 -7.73 5.37
C ILE A 50 -19.84 -6.34 5.72
N ALA A 51 -20.72 -5.33 5.64
CA ALA A 51 -20.36 -3.95 5.91
C ALA A 51 -19.79 -3.79 7.32
N LEU A 52 -20.45 -4.34 8.33
CA LEU A 52 -19.99 -4.29 9.72
C LEU A 52 -18.63 -4.98 9.89
N SER A 53 -18.45 -6.15 9.26
CA SER A 53 -17.19 -6.89 9.33
C SER A 53 -16.03 -6.12 8.69
N GLY A 54 -16.28 -5.45 7.56
CA GLY A 54 -15.30 -4.60 6.89
C GLY A 54 -14.93 -3.40 7.75
N LEU A 55 -15.94 -2.75 8.35
CA LEU A 55 -15.75 -1.59 9.20
C LEU A 55 -14.97 -1.94 10.48
N MET A 56 -15.26 -3.09 11.10
CA MET A 56 -14.47 -3.58 12.24
C MET A 56 -13.02 -3.89 11.86
N LEU A 57 -12.78 -4.44 10.67
CA LEU A 57 -11.44 -4.77 10.21
C LEU A 57 -10.62 -3.50 9.96
N VAL A 58 -11.21 -2.52 9.26
CA VAL A 58 -10.60 -1.21 9.04
C VAL A 58 -10.36 -0.50 10.38
N GLY A 59 -11.35 -0.46 11.27
CA GLY A 59 -11.21 0.15 12.59
C GLY A 59 -10.09 -0.49 13.41
N LYS A 60 -10.02 -1.83 13.43
CA LYS A 60 -8.93 -2.55 14.09
C LYS A 60 -7.57 -2.17 13.50
N LEU A 61 -7.44 -2.17 12.17
CA LEU A 61 -6.21 -1.81 11.47
C LEU A 61 -5.78 -0.37 11.78
N SER A 62 -6.73 0.58 11.78
CA SER A 62 -6.47 1.97 12.10
C SER A 62 -5.99 2.14 13.55
N ILE A 63 -6.63 1.45 14.51
CA ILE A 63 -6.21 1.50 15.91
C ILE A 63 -4.83 0.87 16.07
N THR A 64 -4.56 -0.29 15.47
CA THR A 64 -3.23 -0.91 15.54
C THR A 64 -2.17 -0.04 14.88
N ALA A 65 -2.46 0.55 13.72
CA ALA A 65 -1.53 1.45 13.05
C ALA A 65 -1.26 2.71 13.88
N PHE A 66 -2.27 3.24 14.57
CA PHE A 66 -2.11 4.37 15.48
C PHE A 66 -1.26 3.98 16.70
N CYS A 67 -1.55 2.85 17.35
CA CYS A 67 -0.76 2.34 18.46
C CYS A 67 0.70 2.05 18.04
N GLU A 68 0.92 1.48 16.85
CA GLU A 68 2.24 1.22 16.29
C GLU A 68 2.97 2.51 15.92
N TYR A 69 2.28 3.50 15.39
CA TYR A 69 2.81 4.84 15.11
C TYR A 69 3.36 5.51 16.36
N PHE A 70 2.66 5.37 17.48
CA PHE A 70 3.11 5.89 18.77
C PHE A 70 4.06 4.94 19.51
N SER A 71 4.18 3.68 19.07
CA SER A 71 5.13 2.73 19.66
C SER A 71 6.58 3.17 19.45
N GLY A 72 7.41 2.94 20.47
CA GLY A 72 8.84 3.34 20.44
C GLY A 72 9.64 2.72 19.30
N ARG A 73 9.18 1.58 18.74
CA ARG A 73 9.85 0.87 17.66
C ARG A 73 9.82 1.66 16.34
N GLN A 74 8.69 2.25 15.97
CA GLN A 74 8.61 3.09 14.77
C GLN A 74 9.33 4.44 14.95
N ARG A 75 9.43 4.95 16.19
CA ARG A 75 10.27 6.13 16.48
C ARG A 75 11.75 5.84 16.21
N MET A 76 12.25 4.70 16.66
CA MET A 76 13.62 4.27 16.38
C MET A 76 13.85 4.05 14.88
N GLU A 77 12.90 3.43 14.18
CA GLU A 77 13.00 3.21 12.73
C GLU A 77 13.07 4.51 11.94
N ARG A 78 12.27 5.52 12.31
CA ARG A 78 12.34 6.87 11.70
C ARG A 78 13.66 7.58 11.99
N GLN A 79 14.15 7.47 13.21
CA GLN A 79 15.46 8.01 13.56
C GLN A 79 16.56 7.34 12.74
N LEU A 80 16.53 6.01 12.62
CA LEU A 80 17.44 5.25 11.77
C LEU A 80 17.38 5.69 10.30
N LEU A 81 16.18 5.84 9.74
CA LEU A 81 16.00 6.33 8.37
C LEU A 81 16.58 7.74 8.19
N PHE A 82 16.37 8.62 9.17
CA PHE A 82 16.95 9.97 9.15
C PHE A 82 18.48 9.94 9.19
N TYR A 83 19.08 9.15 10.09
CA TYR A 83 20.54 9.02 10.19
C TYR A 83 21.15 8.39 8.94
N THR A 84 20.53 7.35 8.37
CA THR A 84 20.98 6.74 7.12
C THR A 84 20.90 7.72 5.96
N GLY A 85 19.79 8.47 5.83
CA GLY A 85 19.65 9.50 4.81
C GLY A 85 20.72 10.59 4.93
N ARG A 86 21.00 11.04 6.16
CA ARG A 86 22.04 12.04 6.42
C ARG A 86 23.44 11.51 6.11
N ARG A 87 23.75 10.27 6.48
CA ARG A 87 25.01 9.60 6.16
C ARG A 87 25.20 9.48 4.64
N ASN A 88 24.17 9.10 3.90
CA ASN A 88 24.24 8.99 2.44
C ASN A 88 24.53 10.34 1.78
N ARG A 89 23.86 11.41 2.23
CA ARG A 89 24.10 12.77 1.73
C ARG A 89 25.55 13.22 1.98
N LEU A 90 26.07 12.97 3.19
CA LEU A 90 27.47 13.28 3.51
C LEU A 90 28.45 12.48 2.65
N ASN A 91 28.18 11.20 2.42
CA ASN A 91 28.99 10.35 1.56
C ASN A 91 29.02 10.86 0.12
N GLN A 92 27.88 11.26 -0.43
CA GLN A 92 27.82 11.84 -1.77
C GLN A 92 28.68 13.11 -1.86
N ILE A 93 28.52 14.04 -0.92
CA ILE A 93 29.33 15.27 -0.88
C ILE A 93 30.82 14.95 -0.79
N PHE A 94 31.19 13.99 0.05
CA PHE A 94 32.58 13.56 0.21
C PHE A 94 33.14 12.96 -1.09
N GLN A 95 32.38 12.09 -1.76
CA GLN A 95 32.78 11.50 -3.03
C GLN A 95 32.94 12.57 -4.12
N PHE A 96 32.01 13.52 -4.22
CA PHE A 96 32.12 14.64 -5.17
C PHE A 96 33.35 15.51 -4.89
N LYS A 97 33.63 15.83 -3.62
CA LYS A 97 34.84 16.59 -3.24
C LYS A 97 36.12 15.82 -3.60
N LYS A 98 36.15 14.52 -3.33
CA LYS A 98 37.28 13.64 -3.67
C LYS A 98 37.52 13.61 -5.18
N ALA A 99 36.46 13.41 -5.97
CA ALA A 99 36.54 13.40 -7.43
C ALA A 99 37.04 14.74 -7.97
N ARG A 100 36.55 15.88 -7.43
CA ARG A 100 37.00 17.21 -7.82
C ARG A 100 38.48 17.45 -7.52
N LEU A 101 38.95 17.04 -6.34
CA LEU A 101 40.37 17.15 -5.97
C LEU A 101 41.27 16.34 -6.90
N LEU A 102 40.89 15.10 -7.19
CA LEU A 102 41.61 14.24 -8.13
C LEU A 102 41.67 14.85 -9.53
N TYR A 103 40.54 15.36 -10.02
CA TYR A 103 40.46 16.03 -11.32
C TYR A 103 41.41 17.24 -11.41
N VAL A 104 41.36 18.14 -10.43
CA VAL A 104 42.24 19.33 -10.40
C VAL A 104 43.71 18.92 -10.32
N ASN A 105 44.05 17.92 -9.50
CA ASN A 105 45.42 17.43 -9.40
C ASN A 105 45.90 16.79 -10.70
N GLN A 106 45.07 16.01 -11.38
CA GLN A 106 45.39 15.45 -12.70
C GLN A 106 45.60 16.54 -13.74
N GLN A 107 44.75 17.57 -13.75
CA GLN A 107 44.88 18.68 -14.69
C GLN A 107 46.14 19.51 -14.44
N LYS A 108 46.48 19.79 -13.17
CA LYS A 108 47.75 20.42 -12.80
C LYS A 108 48.94 19.58 -13.22
N ARG A 109 48.91 18.26 -12.97
CA ARG A 109 49.97 17.35 -13.37
C ARG A 109 50.18 17.34 -14.88
N LYS A 110 49.10 17.29 -15.67
CA LYS A 110 49.17 17.38 -17.14
C LYS A 110 49.81 18.69 -17.58
N HIS A 111 49.39 19.83 -17.03
CA HIS A 111 49.99 21.12 -17.36
C HIS A 111 51.47 21.21 -17.01
N LEU A 112 51.90 20.65 -15.86
CA LEU A 112 53.30 20.62 -15.47
C LEU A 112 54.13 19.76 -16.42
N LEU A 113 53.64 18.58 -16.79
CA LEU A 113 54.31 17.69 -17.76
C LEU A 113 54.46 18.37 -19.12
N THR A 114 53.41 19.00 -19.64
CA THR A 114 53.48 19.71 -20.93
C THR A 114 54.49 20.87 -20.90
N LYS A 115 54.58 21.60 -19.78
CA LYS A 115 55.59 22.66 -19.62
C LYS A 115 57.01 22.09 -19.59
N ASP A 116 57.20 20.95 -18.96
CA ASP A 116 58.50 20.29 -18.85
C ASP A 116 58.97 19.71 -20.20
N ASP A 117 58.04 19.08 -20.95
CA ASP A 117 58.28 18.61 -22.32
C ASP A 117 58.65 19.78 -23.25
N GLN A 118 57.94 20.90 -23.16
CA GLN A 118 58.25 22.11 -23.94
C GLN A 118 59.60 22.73 -23.59
N LYS A 119 60.03 22.64 -22.32
CA LYS A 119 61.32 23.14 -21.87
C LYS A 119 62.46 22.22 -22.32
N SER A 120 62.23 20.91 -22.31
CA SER A 120 63.20 19.90 -22.72
C SER A 120 63.33 19.77 -24.25
N ALA A 121 62.30 20.18 -25.00
CA ALA A 121 62.30 20.18 -26.47
C ALA A 121 62.85 21.48 -27.10
N LYS A 122 63.22 22.48 -26.30
CA LYS A 122 63.97 23.64 -26.81
C LYS A 122 65.47 23.31 -26.81
N PRO A 123 66.14 23.34 -27.99
CA PRO A 123 67.58 23.07 -28.12
C PRO A 123 68.45 24.13 -27.43
#